data_AF-A0A838WD43-F1
#
_entry.id   AF-A0A838WD43-F1
#
_cell.length_a   1.000
_cell.length_b   1.000
_cell.length_c   1.000
_cell.angle_alpha   90.00
_cell.angle_beta   90.00
_cell.angle_gamma   90.00
#
_symmetry.space_group_name_H-M   'P 1'
#
loop_
_entity.id
_entity.type
_entity.pdbx_description
1 polymer ?
#
loop_
_entity_poly.entity_id
_entity_poly.type
_entity_poly.pdbx_seq_one_letter_code
_entity_poly.pdbx_strand_id
1 'polypeptide(L)'
;MTVLISQWLNGAFMLALGVTAVWSVSLLHSAPAIHQSTWRIAAGAFLLTGASNFIQSSAAVWAYISGPGSSVYSAYILYGIRLNTGRSLVEILFGMILIYWIFRDTGRSKPPGWIYAALAASLILGGSIGPGDPIHSTVYFPMIAALSFVELVVLGFALVLALLRKAMDRLLWLILATFVFAQAVSIGILSAFSWLDVPQVWAPGIQQFALFNTVVALVMTLLAIHRFHLARKGVQVPTLFGQLESTRRSSVA
;
A
#
# COMPACT_ATOMS: atom_id res chain seq x y z
N MET A 1 -8.22 7.46 22.08
CA MET A 1 -7.14 8.38 21.64
C MET A 1 -5.94 7.64 21.03
N THR A 2 -5.35 6.65 21.71
CA THR A 2 -4.16 5.90 21.20
C THR A 2 -4.34 5.31 19.80
N VAL A 3 -5.48 4.66 19.52
CA VAL A 3 -5.83 4.11 18.20
C VAL A 3 -5.77 5.18 17.09
N LEU A 4 -6.33 6.36 17.35
CA LEU A 4 -6.39 7.45 16.38
C LEU A 4 -5.00 8.00 16.07
N ILE A 5 -4.14 8.12 17.09
CA ILE A 5 -2.73 8.51 16.92
C ILE A 5 -2.01 7.48 16.04
N SER A 6 -2.18 6.19 16.31
CA SER A 6 -1.58 5.12 15.49
C SER A 6 -2.04 5.17 14.03
N GLN A 7 -3.34 5.36 13.78
CA GLN A 7 -3.88 5.49 12.42
C GLN A 7 -3.36 6.73 11.70
N TRP A 8 -3.29 7.86 12.39
CA TRP A 8 -2.72 9.10 11.86
C TRP A 8 -1.23 8.94 11.49
N LEU A 9 -0.45 8.33 12.38
CA LEU A 9 0.97 8.02 12.13
C LEU A 9 1.14 7.05 10.96
N ASN A 10 0.28 6.03 10.84
CA ASN A 10 0.28 5.13 9.70
C ASN A 10 0.07 5.90 8.38
N GLY A 11 -0.92 6.80 8.32
CA GLY A 11 -1.14 7.68 7.16
C GLY A 11 0.08 8.55 6.84
N ALA A 12 0.68 9.16 7.86
CA ALA A 12 1.88 9.99 7.72
C ALA A 12 3.08 9.18 7.18
N PHE A 13 3.32 7.98 7.71
CA PHE A 13 4.40 7.12 7.23
C PHE A 13 4.16 6.65 5.80
N MET A 14 2.94 6.25 5.44
CA MET A 14 2.62 5.87 4.05
C MET A 14 2.80 7.04 3.07
N LEU A 15 2.46 8.26 3.47
CA LEU A 15 2.72 9.46 2.67
C LEU A 15 4.23 9.71 2.53
N ALA A 16 4.98 9.61 3.63
CA ALA A 16 6.44 9.76 3.64
C ALA A 16 7.14 8.71 2.77
N LEU A 17 6.65 7.46 2.78
CA LEU A 17 7.08 6.40 1.88
C LEU A 17 6.89 6.81 0.42
N GLY A 18 5.69 7.27 0.05
CA GLY A 18 5.39 7.74 -1.31
C GLY A 18 6.32 8.87 -1.77
N VAL A 19 6.54 9.87 -0.92
CA VAL A 19 7.46 10.99 -1.20
C VAL A 19 8.90 10.51 -1.36
N THR A 20 9.36 9.66 -0.45
CA THR A 20 10.73 9.12 -0.48
C THR A 20 10.95 8.23 -1.71
N ALA A 21 9.93 7.50 -2.15
CA ALA A 21 9.97 6.72 -3.39
C ALA A 21 10.10 7.63 -4.62
N VAL A 22 9.37 8.75 -4.70
CA VAL A 22 9.53 9.75 -5.77
C VAL A 22 10.96 10.30 -5.80
N TRP A 23 11.51 10.68 -4.64
CA TRP A 23 12.88 11.18 -4.55
C TRP A 23 13.94 10.14 -4.84
N SER A 24 13.70 8.87 -4.48
CA SER A 24 14.61 7.78 -4.81
C SER A 24 14.75 7.66 -6.32
N VAL A 25 13.63 7.69 -7.06
CA VAL A 25 13.60 7.57 -8.51
C VAL A 25 14.39 8.65 -9.24
N SER A 26 14.32 9.91 -8.80
CA SER A 26 15.04 11.00 -9.46
C SER A 26 16.57 10.81 -9.40
N LEU A 27 17.05 9.91 -8.55
CA LEU A 27 18.45 9.57 -8.39
C LEU A 27 18.84 8.24 -9.07
N LEU A 28 17.90 7.54 -9.72
CA LEU A 28 18.11 6.22 -10.33
C LEU A 28 18.62 6.23 -11.77
N HIS A 29 19.37 7.25 -12.20
CA HIS A 29 19.79 7.38 -13.61
C HIS A 29 20.54 6.14 -14.15
N SER A 30 21.25 5.41 -13.29
CA SER A 30 22.04 4.24 -13.66
C SER A 30 21.29 2.89 -13.51
N ALA A 31 20.08 2.89 -12.94
CA ALA A 31 19.32 1.66 -12.74
C ALA A 31 18.55 1.25 -14.02
N PRO A 32 18.28 -0.05 -14.23
CA PRO A 32 17.43 -0.53 -15.32
C PRO A 32 16.09 0.22 -15.40
N ALA A 33 15.64 0.52 -16.62
CA ALA A 33 14.41 1.29 -16.85
C ALA A 33 13.18 0.67 -16.17
N ILE A 34 13.11 -0.66 -16.13
CA ILE A 34 12.02 -1.38 -15.46
C ILE A 34 12.01 -1.10 -13.94
N HIS A 35 13.18 -1.04 -13.27
CA HIS A 35 13.26 -0.72 -11.84
C HIS A 35 12.80 0.71 -11.57
N GLN A 36 13.24 1.66 -12.39
CA GLN A 36 12.83 3.06 -12.25
C GLN A 36 11.30 3.21 -12.39
N SER A 37 10.71 2.52 -13.37
CA SER A 37 9.29 2.62 -13.64
C SER A 37 8.44 1.92 -12.58
N THR A 38 8.84 0.75 -12.07
CA THR A 38 8.13 0.10 -10.95
C THR A 38 8.17 0.95 -9.68
N TRP A 39 9.30 1.61 -9.40
CA TRP A 39 9.39 2.56 -8.29
C TRP A 39 8.46 3.76 -8.47
N ARG A 40 8.37 4.32 -9.69
CA ARG A 40 7.47 5.43 -10.00
C ARG A 40 6.00 5.06 -9.81
N ILE A 41 5.60 3.88 -10.29
CA ILE A 41 4.23 3.37 -10.15
C ILE A 41 3.91 3.17 -8.66
N ALA A 42 4.80 2.51 -7.92
CA ALA A 42 4.64 2.30 -6.48
C ALA A 42 4.56 3.63 -5.71
N ALA A 43 5.41 4.61 -6.05
CA ALA A 43 5.38 5.93 -5.44
C ALA A 43 4.01 6.62 -5.63
N GLY A 44 3.45 6.57 -6.84
CA GLY A 44 2.12 7.11 -7.13
C GLY A 44 1.01 6.44 -6.30
N ALA A 45 1.02 5.11 -6.21
CA ALA A 45 0.05 4.36 -5.43
C ALA A 45 0.16 4.67 -3.92
N PHE A 46 1.37 4.68 -3.35
CA PHE A 46 1.59 4.99 -1.94
C PHE A 46 1.28 6.45 -1.59
N LEU A 47 1.53 7.40 -2.49
CA LEU A 47 1.14 8.80 -2.27
C LEU A 47 -0.38 8.94 -2.18
N LEU A 48 -1.13 8.35 -3.10
CA LEU A 48 -2.59 8.41 -3.10
C LEU A 48 -3.19 7.72 -1.86
N THR A 49 -2.70 6.52 -1.56
CA THR A 49 -3.15 5.73 -0.40
C THR A 49 -2.80 6.41 0.91
N GLY A 50 -1.56 6.92 1.03
CA GLY A 50 -1.09 7.64 2.21
C GLY A 50 -1.84 8.95 2.44
N ALA A 51 -2.07 9.74 1.39
CA ALA A 51 -2.86 10.97 1.46
C ALA A 51 -4.31 10.68 1.89
N SER A 52 -4.96 9.70 1.25
CA SER A 52 -6.32 9.29 1.62
C SER A 52 -6.40 8.83 3.08
N ASN A 53 -5.47 7.98 3.52
CA ASN A 53 -5.43 7.50 4.90
C ASN A 53 -5.18 8.61 5.92
N PHE A 54 -4.28 9.55 5.58
CA PHE A 54 -3.95 10.70 6.42
C PHE A 54 -5.15 11.65 6.59
N ILE A 55 -5.86 11.94 5.49
CA ILE A 55 -7.09 12.75 5.49
C ILE A 55 -8.16 12.07 6.35
N GLN A 56 -8.42 10.78 6.11
CA GLN A 56 -9.42 10.02 6.87
C GLN A 56 -9.09 9.97 8.36
N SER A 57 -7.83 9.72 8.71
CA SER A 57 -7.39 9.64 10.12
C SER A 57 -7.47 10.99 10.82
N SER A 58 -7.17 12.08 10.11
CA SER A 58 -7.33 13.45 10.64
C SER A 58 -8.81 13.77 10.88
N ALA A 59 -9.69 13.40 9.94
CA ALA A 59 -11.12 13.53 10.11
C ALA A 59 -11.65 12.68 11.29
N ALA A 60 -11.09 11.48 11.51
CA ALA A 60 -11.44 10.63 12.65
C ALA A 60 -11.10 11.28 14.00
N VAL A 61 -9.93 11.95 14.09
CA VAL A 61 -9.54 12.72 15.28
C VAL A 61 -10.52 13.86 15.53
N TRP A 62 -10.87 14.62 14.49
CA TRP A 62 -11.87 15.69 14.60
C TRP A 62 -13.24 15.16 15.02
N ALA A 63 -13.72 14.08 14.41
CA ALA A 63 -14.98 13.43 14.76
C ALA A 63 -15.00 12.95 16.22
N TYR A 64 -13.88 12.41 16.71
CA TYR A 64 -13.75 12.01 18.12
C TYR A 64 -13.86 13.20 19.07
N ILE A 65 -13.21 14.32 18.74
CA ILE A 65 -13.28 15.56 19.55
C ILE A 65 -14.69 16.16 19.54
N SER A 66 -15.35 16.17 18.38
CA SER A 66 -16.70 16.73 18.23
C SER A 66 -17.81 15.85 18.83
N GLY A 67 -17.55 14.55 18.99
CA GLY A 67 -18.45 13.60 19.65
C GLY A 67 -19.58 13.03 18.76
N PRO A 68 -20.27 11.96 19.20
CA PRO A 68 -21.17 11.14 18.38
C PRO A 68 -22.43 11.83 17.84
N GLY A 69 -22.83 12.97 18.42
CA GLY A 69 -23.99 13.75 17.96
C GLY A 69 -23.66 14.86 16.97
N SER A 70 -22.38 15.05 16.63
CA SER A 70 -21.94 16.13 15.74
C SER A 70 -22.10 15.76 14.26
N SER A 71 -22.33 16.78 13.41
CA SER A 71 -22.32 16.61 11.95
C SER A 71 -20.98 16.09 11.42
N VAL A 72 -19.87 16.42 12.10
CA VAL A 72 -18.52 15.93 11.80
C VAL A 72 -18.41 14.43 12.00
N TYR A 73 -18.97 13.90 13.09
CA TYR A 73 -18.97 12.45 13.35
C TYR A 73 -19.81 11.70 12.31
N SER A 74 -21.01 12.17 12.00
CA SER A 74 -21.86 11.57 10.96
C SER A 74 -21.19 11.58 9.59
N ALA A 75 -20.55 12.70 9.21
CA ALA A 75 -19.79 12.79 7.97
C ALA A 75 -18.60 11.82 7.98
N TYR A 76 -17.86 11.70 9.07
CA TYR A 76 -16.75 10.75 9.19
C TYR A 76 -17.19 9.30 8.96
N ILE A 77 -18.30 8.87 9.56
CA ILE A 77 -18.81 7.51 9.37
C ILE A 77 -19.17 7.26 7.90
N LEU A 78 -19.87 8.19 7.26
CA LEU A 78 -20.27 8.09 5.85
C LEU A 78 -19.06 8.08 4.90
N TYR A 79 -18.17 9.05 5.04
CA TYR A 79 -17.03 9.21 4.13
C TYR A 79 -15.88 8.24 4.42
N GLY A 80 -15.73 7.76 5.66
CA GLY A 80 -14.70 6.80 6.02
C GLY A 80 -14.83 5.49 5.24
N ILE A 81 -16.05 5.01 5.05
CA ILE A 81 -16.36 3.83 4.24
C ILE A 81 -15.99 4.05 2.77
N ARG A 82 -16.40 5.18 2.21
CA ARG A 82 -16.10 5.56 0.83
C ARG A 82 -14.60 5.64 0.57
N LEU A 83 -13.86 6.25 1.50
CA LEU A 83 -12.40 6.35 1.41
C LEU A 83 -11.71 4.98 1.51
N ASN A 84 -12.22 4.07 2.34
CA ASN A 84 -11.69 2.71 2.41
C ASN A 84 -11.90 1.96 1.10
N THR A 85 -13.12 1.96 0.55
CA THR A 85 -13.42 1.34 -0.75
C THR A 85 -12.55 1.94 -1.87
N GLY A 86 -12.41 3.27 -1.89
CA GLY A 86 -11.53 3.98 -2.81
C GLY A 86 -10.08 3.50 -2.74
N ARG A 87 -9.51 3.36 -1.53
CA ARG A 87 -8.14 2.87 -1.35
C ARG A 87 -7.96 1.44 -1.82
N SER A 88 -8.88 0.53 -1.48
CA SER A 88 -8.80 -0.85 -1.97
C SER A 88 -8.82 -0.94 -3.50
N LEU A 89 -9.64 -0.11 -4.18
CA LEU A 89 -9.61 -0.06 -5.64
C LEU A 89 -8.29 0.49 -6.21
N VAL A 90 -7.68 1.48 -5.55
CA VAL A 90 -6.34 1.97 -5.92
C VAL A 90 -5.31 0.86 -5.81
N GLU A 91 -5.33 0.10 -4.72
CA GLU A 91 -4.36 -0.98 -4.44
C GLU A 91 -4.53 -2.16 -5.42
N ILE A 92 -5.77 -2.54 -5.74
CA ILE A 92 -6.08 -3.53 -6.78
C ILE A 92 -5.59 -3.05 -8.14
N LEU A 93 -5.94 -1.82 -8.54
CA LEU A 93 -5.52 -1.26 -9.83
C LEU A 93 -4.00 -1.12 -9.92
N PHE A 94 -3.35 -0.72 -8.82
CA PHE A 94 -1.89 -0.69 -8.72
C PHE A 94 -1.28 -2.06 -9.01
N GLY A 95 -1.79 -3.13 -8.39
CA GLY A 95 -1.32 -4.48 -8.67
C GLY A 95 -1.53 -4.91 -10.12
N MET A 96 -2.69 -4.60 -10.72
CA MET A 96 -2.96 -4.87 -12.14
C MET A 96 -2.01 -4.10 -13.07
N ILE A 97 -1.75 -2.83 -12.76
CA ILE A 97 -0.82 -1.99 -13.51
C ILE A 97 0.60 -2.55 -13.40
N LEU A 98 1.04 -2.99 -12.22
CA LEU A 98 2.34 -3.64 -12.06
C LEU A 98 2.45 -4.90 -12.91
N ILE A 99 1.46 -5.79 -12.87
CA ILE A 99 1.44 -7.02 -13.69
C ILE A 99 1.58 -6.66 -15.16
N TYR A 100 0.71 -5.77 -15.65
CA TYR A 100 0.73 -5.31 -17.04
C TYR A 100 2.09 -4.71 -17.42
N TRP A 101 2.64 -3.86 -16.55
CA TRP A 101 3.88 -3.15 -16.82
C TRP A 101 5.09 -4.09 -16.88
N ILE A 102 5.14 -5.07 -15.96
CA ILE A 102 6.18 -6.10 -15.93
C ILE A 102 6.12 -6.98 -17.17
N PHE A 103 4.92 -7.34 -17.65
CA PHE A 103 4.77 -8.14 -18.86
C PHE A 103 5.14 -7.39 -20.14
N ARG A 104 4.78 -6.10 -20.22
CA ARG A 104 4.98 -5.32 -21.44
C ARG A 104 6.45 -5.00 -21.70
N ASP A 105 7.31 -5.08 -20.67
CA ASP A 105 8.74 -4.72 -20.69
C ASP A 105 9.06 -3.57 -21.66
N THR A 106 8.47 -2.41 -21.37
CA THR A 106 8.44 -1.31 -22.35
C THR A 106 9.80 -0.67 -22.63
N GLY A 107 10.85 -1.02 -21.88
CA GLY A 107 12.12 -0.30 -21.85
C GLY A 107 12.02 1.16 -21.37
N ARG A 108 10.83 1.62 -20.97
CA ARG A 108 10.58 3.00 -20.56
C ARG A 108 10.84 3.17 -19.07
N SER A 109 11.67 4.14 -18.72
CA SER A 109 11.87 4.51 -17.33
C SER A 109 10.68 5.27 -16.75
N LYS A 110 9.98 6.06 -17.57
CA LYS A 110 8.83 6.89 -17.16
C LYS A 110 7.52 6.23 -17.59
N PRO A 111 6.69 5.79 -16.64
CA PRO A 111 5.33 5.35 -16.94
C PRO A 111 4.51 6.51 -17.54
N PRO A 112 3.61 6.25 -18.49
CA PRO A 112 2.75 7.27 -19.07
C PRO A 112 1.82 7.90 -18.02
N GLY A 113 1.50 9.18 -18.19
CA GLY A 113 0.72 9.95 -17.22
C GLY A 113 -0.68 9.38 -16.93
N TRP A 114 -1.28 8.67 -17.88
CA TRP A 114 -2.59 8.04 -17.72
C TRP A 114 -2.61 7.00 -16.59
N ILE A 115 -1.48 6.38 -16.23
CA ILE A 115 -1.41 5.43 -15.10
C ILE A 115 -1.79 6.13 -13.79
N TYR A 116 -1.25 7.33 -13.54
CA TYR A 116 -1.56 8.09 -12.33
C TYR A 116 -2.98 8.66 -12.37
N ALA A 117 -3.45 9.05 -13.56
CA ALA A 117 -4.85 9.44 -13.74
C ALA A 117 -5.80 8.27 -13.45
N ALA A 118 -5.46 7.06 -13.88
CA ALA A 118 -6.26 5.86 -13.62
C ALA A 118 -6.26 5.50 -12.13
N LEU A 119 -5.12 5.58 -11.44
CA LEU A 119 -5.04 5.40 -9.99
C LEU A 119 -5.90 6.44 -9.26
N ALA A 120 -5.77 7.73 -9.59
CA ALA A 120 -6.59 8.79 -9.00
C ALA A 120 -8.08 8.59 -9.30
N ALA A 121 -8.44 8.20 -10.52
CA ALA A 121 -9.82 7.91 -10.90
C ALA A 121 -10.38 6.72 -10.10
N SER A 122 -9.59 5.66 -9.86
CA SER A 122 -10.04 4.51 -9.06
C SER A 122 -10.35 4.88 -7.60
N LEU A 123 -9.60 5.83 -7.02
CA LEU A 123 -9.87 6.37 -5.69
C LEU A 123 -11.23 7.08 -5.66
N ILE A 124 -11.50 7.93 -6.65
CA ILE A 124 -12.76 8.68 -6.78
C ILE A 124 -13.93 7.73 -7.03
N LEU A 125 -13.76 6.77 -7.95
CA LEU A 125 -14.78 5.78 -8.30
C LEU A 125 -15.13 4.90 -7.09
N GLY A 126 -14.15 4.37 -6.37
CA GLY A 126 -14.42 3.58 -5.16
C GLY A 126 -15.07 4.42 -4.06
N GLY A 127 -14.72 5.71 -3.97
CA GLY A 127 -15.43 6.68 -3.12
C GLY A 127 -16.90 6.87 -3.50
N SER A 128 -17.25 6.76 -4.79
CA SER A 128 -18.62 6.90 -5.27
C SER A 128 -19.46 5.62 -5.17
N ILE A 129 -18.82 4.44 -5.18
CA ILE A 129 -19.48 3.12 -5.14
C ILE A 129 -19.81 2.66 -3.71
N GLY A 130 -19.26 3.32 -2.68
CA GLY A 130 -19.55 2.99 -1.28
C GLY A 130 -21.07 2.93 -1.01
N PRO A 131 -21.54 2.04 -0.12
CA PRO A 131 -22.95 1.83 0.13
C PRO A 131 -23.68 3.16 0.38
N GLY A 132 -24.84 3.31 -0.26
CA GLY A 132 -25.76 4.40 0.05
C GLY A 132 -26.27 4.29 1.48
N ASP A 133 -26.79 5.39 2.02
CA ASP A 133 -27.41 5.37 3.35
C ASP A 133 -28.72 4.55 3.33
N PRO A 134 -29.01 3.76 4.38
CA PRO A 134 -28.22 3.57 5.59
C PRO A 134 -27.15 2.47 5.49
N ILE A 135 -26.01 2.71 6.14
CA ILE A 135 -24.88 1.77 6.22
C ILE A 135 -25.27 0.55 7.06
N HIS A 136 -25.44 -0.59 6.41
CA HIS A 136 -25.60 -1.88 7.09
C HIS A 136 -24.24 -2.59 7.19
N SER A 137 -23.79 -2.85 8.42
CA SER A 137 -22.55 -3.58 8.72
C SER A 137 -22.47 -4.94 8.03
N THR A 138 -23.63 -5.60 7.88
CA THR A 138 -23.80 -6.91 7.22
C THR A 138 -23.49 -6.90 5.72
N VAL A 139 -23.49 -5.74 5.06
CA VAL A 139 -23.18 -5.60 3.63
C VAL A 139 -21.75 -5.05 3.45
N TYR A 140 -21.38 -4.07 4.27
CA TYR A 140 -20.12 -3.35 4.11
C TYR A 140 -18.88 -4.21 4.45
N PHE A 141 -18.88 -4.91 5.60
CA PHE A 141 -17.70 -5.69 6.00
C PHE A 141 -17.38 -6.84 5.05
N PRO A 142 -18.35 -7.63 4.56
CA PRO A 142 -18.08 -8.66 3.55
C PRO A 142 -17.55 -8.07 2.23
N MET A 143 -18.07 -6.91 1.79
CA MET A 143 -17.59 -6.24 0.59
C MET A 143 -16.11 -5.83 0.72
N ILE A 144 -15.73 -5.19 1.83
CA ILE A 144 -14.33 -4.82 2.08
C ILE A 144 -13.44 -6.06 2.19
N ALA A 145 -13.88 -7.11 2.88
CA ALA A 145 -13.13 -8.36 2.97
C ALA A 145 -12.87 -8.97 1.58
N ALA A 146 -13.89 -8.98 0.70
CA ALA A 146 -13.75 -9.45 -0.67
C ALA A 146 -12.76 -8.59 -1.47
N LEU A 147 -12.85 -7.26 -1.38
CA LEU A 147 -11.92 -6.35 -2.05
C LEU A 147 -10.49 -6.54 -1.57
N SER A 148 -10.26 -6.61 -0.25
CA SER A 148 -8.93 -6.85 0.32
C SER A 148 -8.38 -8.23 -0.07
N PHE A 149 -9.23 -9.25 -0.18
CA PHE A 149 -8.80 -10.56 -0.71
C PHE A 149 -8.35 -10.46 -2.18
N VAL A 150 -9.10 -9.77 -3.03
CA VAL A 150 -8.71 -9.53 -4.43
C VAL A 150 -7.41 -8.75 -4.50
N GLU A 151 -7.27 -7.69 -3.70
CA GLU A 151 -6.04 -6.91 -3.56
C GLU A 151 -4.84 -7.81 -3.23
N LEU A 152 -4.99 -8.67 -2.22
CA LEU A 152 -3.94 -9.60 -1.79
C LEU A 152 -3.53 -10.55 -2.91
N VAL A 153 -4.49 -11.14 -3.62
CA VAL A 153 -4.23 -12.06 -4.74
C VAL A 153 -3.50 -11.35 -5.87
N VAL A 154 -3.98 -10.16 -6.27
CA VAL A 154 -3.40 -9.40 -7.39
C VAL A 154 -1.98 -8.91 -7.04
N LEU A 155 -1.77 -8.33 -5.85
CA LEU A 155 -0.44 -7.87 -5.43
C LEU A 155 0.52 -9.03 -5.19
N GLY A 156 0.05 -10.14 -4.60
CA GLY A 156 0.84 -11.35 -4.44
C GLY A 156 1.31 -11.91 -5.78
N PHE A 157 0.43 -11.97 -6.78
CA PHE A 157 0.78 -12.38 -8.13
C PHE A 157 1.79 -11.41 -8.77
N ALA A 158 1.59 -10.10 -8.61
CA ALA A 158 2.53 -9.08 -9.09
C ALA A 158 3.94 -9.25 -8.49
N LEU A 159 4.04 -9.57 -7.19
CA LEU A 159 5.30 -9.82 -6.49
C LEU A 159 6.04 -11.06 -7.01
N VAL A 160 5.32 -12.15 -7.25
CA VAL A 160 5.88 -13.38 -7.83
C VAL A 160 6.37 -13.10 -9.25
N LEU A 161 5.56 -12.41 -10.06
CA LEU A 161 5.96 -12.04 -11.42
C LEU A 161 7.18 -11.11 -11.44
N ALA A 162 7.21 -10.12 -10.56
CA ALA A 162 8.34 -9.20 -10.42
C ALA A 162 9.63 -9.94 -10.05
N LEU A 163 9.53 -10.97 -9.19
CA LEU A 163 10.64 -11.83 -8.82
C LEU A 163 11.15 -12.63 -10.03
N LEU A 164 10.25 -13.31 -10.76
CA LEU A 164 10.58 -14.13 -11.92
C LEU A 164 11.19 -13.29 -13.06
N ARG A 165 10.70 -12.07 -13.26
CA ARG A 165 11.16 -11.14 -14.32
C ARG A 165 12.31 -10.24 -13.88
N LYS A 166 12.76 -10.33 -12.62
CA LYS A 166 13.76 -9.43 -12.04
C LYS A 166 13.42 -7.95 -12.23
N ALA A 167 12.12 -7.65 -12.25
CA ALA A 167 11.57 -6.36 -12.65
C ALA A 167 11.66 -5.30 -11.54
N MET A 168 12.08 -5.69 -10.33
CA MET A 168 12.24 -4.81 -9.18
C MET A 168 13.59 -5.06 -8.51
N ASP A 169 14.14 -4.01 -7.88
CA ASP A 169 15.24 -4.19 -6.94
C ASP A 169 14.74 -4.82 -5.63
N ARG A 170 15.66 -5.41 -4.86
CA ARG A 170 15.31 -6.15 -3.64
C ARG A 170 14.59 -5.31 -2.58
N LEU A 171 14.84 -3.99 -2.54
CA LEU A 171 14.26 -3.12 -1.52
C LEU A 171 12.81 -2.78 -1.86
N LEU A 172 12.50 -2.48 -3.13
CA LEU A 172 11.12 -2.31 -3.56
C LEU A 172 10.31 -3.60 -3.36
N TRP A 173 10.90 -4.74 -3.75
CA TRP A 173 10.25 -6.03 -3.56
C TRP A 173 9.96 -6.30 -2.08
N LEU A 174 10.91 -6.04 -1.19
CA LEU A 174 10.73 -6.21 0.26
C LEU A 174 9.66 -5.28 0.84
N ILE A 175 9.60 -4.01 0.39
CA ILE A 175 8.55 -3.06 0.79
C ILE A 175 7.18 -3.60 0.39
N LEU A 176 7.02 -4.03 -0.86
CA LEU A 176 5.74 -4.55 -1.36
C LEU A 176 5.37 -5.88 -0.69
N ALA A 177 6.34 -6.77 -0.44
CA ALA A 177 6.10 -8.01 0.29
C ALA A 177 5.66 -7.74 1.74
N THR A 178 6.28 -6.77 2.40
CA THR A 178 5.90 -6.33 3.75
C THR A 178 4.48 -5.77 3.77
N PHE A 179 4.11 -4.97 2.76
CA PHE A 179 2.76 -4.45 2.59
C PHE A 179 1.73 -5.57 2.40
N VAL A 180 1.97 -6.49 1.45
CA VAL A 180 1.10 -7.63 1.16
C VAL A 180 0.94 -8.53 2.38
N PHE A 181 2.02 -8.77 3.12
CA PHE A 181 1.96 -9.53 4.37
C PHE A 181 1.08 -8.85 5.42
N ALA A 182 1.22 -7.53 5.60
CA ALA A 182 0.39 -6.78 6.54
C ALA A 182 -1.09 -6.79 6.15
N GLN A 183 -1.40 -6.73 4.86
CA GLN A 183 -2.76 -6.89 4.35
C GLN A 183 -3.30 -8.30 4.62
N ALA A 184 -2.50 -9.35 4.38
CA ALA A 184 -2.90 -10.72 4.67
C ALA A 184 -3.26 -10.93 6.14
N VAL A 185 -2.42 -10.40 7.05
CA VAL A 185 -2.68 -10.44 8.50
C VAL A 185 -3.96 -9.67 8.83
N SER A 186 -4.16 -8.50 8.23
CA SER A 186 -5.35 -7.68 8.42
C SER A 186 -6.64 -8.39 8.00
N ILE A 187 -6.64 -9.00 6.81
CA ILE A 187 -7.76 -9.78 6.30
C ILE A 187 -8.02 -10.99 7.18
N GLY A 188 -6.97 -11.71 7.61
CA GLY A 188 -7.09 -12.86 8.49
C GLY A 188 -7.75 -12.50 9.82
N ILE A 189 -7.36 -11.38 10.43
CA ILE A 189 -7.95 -10.87 11.67
C ILE A 189 -9.43 -10.47 11.46
N LEU A 190 -9.74 -9.72 10.40
CA LEU A 190 -11.11 -9.32 10.09
C LEU A 190 -12.03 -10.51 9.76
N SER A 191 -11.49 -11.51 9.08
CA SER A 191 -12.20 -12.76 8.78
C SER A 191 -12.47 -13.55 10.06
N ALA A 192 -11.48 -13.64 10.96
CA ALA A 192 -11.66 -14.27 12.27
C ALA A 192 -12.73 -13.54 13.11
N PHE A 193 -12.80 -12.21 13.06
CA PHE A 193 -13.84 -11.44 13.73
C PHE A 193 -15.25 -11.63 13.13
N SER A 194 -15.38 -12.04 11.88
CA SER A 194 -16.69 -12.12 11.20
C SER A 194 -17.29 -13.52 11.14
N TRP A 195 -16.46 -14.57 11.19
CA TRP A 195 -16.91 -15.97 11.04
C TRP A 195 -17.10 -16.71 12.35
N LEU A 196 -16.45 -16.19 13.38
CA LEU A 196 -16.37 -16.80 14.66
C LEU A 196 -16.91 -15.73 15.60
N ASP A 197 -18.02 -16.00 16.30
CA ASP A 197 -18.42 -15.28 17.53
C ASP A 197 -17.37 -15.55 18.64
N VAL A 198 -16.09 -15.57 18.27
CA VAL A 198 -14.97 -15.88 19.13
C VAL A 198 -14.82 -14.71 20.07
N PRO A 199 -14.77 -14.98 21.39
CA PRO A 199 -14.52 -13.97 22.39
C PRO A 199 -13.30 -13.14 21.96
N GLN A 200 -13.34 -11.83 22.18
CA GLN A 200 -12.27 -10.86 21.86
C GLN A 200 -10.87 -11.20 22.41
N VAL A 201 -10.72 -12.33 23.09
CA VAL A 201 -9.50 -12.87 23.71
C VAL A 201 -8.53 -13.45 22.67
N TRP A 202 -9.01 -13.96 21.53
CA TRP A 202 -8.15 -14.65 20.54
C TRP A 202 -7.69 -13.79 19.37
N ALA A 203 -8.27 -12.60 19.20
CA ALA A 203 -7.94 -11.68 18.13
C ALA A 203 -7.31 -10.41 18.71
N PRO A 204 -6.33 -9.78 18.03
CA PRO A 204 -5.72 -8.55 18.53
C PRO A 204 -6.78 -7.47 18.70
N GLY A 205 -6.74 -6.76 19.82
CA GLY A 205 -7.59 -5.59 20.02
C GLY A 205 -7.32 -4.52 18.96
N ILE A 206 -8.29 -3.64 18.70
CA ILE A 206 -8.19 -2.57 17.69
C ILE A 206 -6.91 -1.73 17.85
N GLN A 207 -6.46 -1.51 19.08
CA GLN A 207 -5.21 -0.81 19.37
C GLN A 207 -3.96 -1.58 18.92
N GLN A 208 -3.89 -2.88 19.18
CA GLN A 208 -2.77 -3.72 18.75
C GLN A 208 -2.71 -3.79 17.23
N PHE A 209 -3.88 -3.90 16.59
CA PHE A 209 -4.01 -3.89 15.14
C PHE A 209 -3.56 -2.55 14.51
N ALA A 210 -3.99 -1.42 15.08
CA ALA A 210 -3.56 -0.10 14.62
C ALA A 210 -2.05 0.07 14.78
N LEU A 211 -1.49 -0.32 15.93
CA LEU A 211 -0.05 -0.26 16.20
C LEU A 211 0.75 -1.13 15.23
N PHE A 212 0.29 -2.36 14.95
CA PHE A 212 0.91 -3.25 13.97
C PHE A 212 1.05 -2.57 12.61
N ASN A 213 -0.05 -2.01 12.08
CA ASN A 213 -0.03 -1.30 10.80
C ASN A 213 0.89 -0.07 10.82
N THR A 214 0.93 0.69 11.92
CA THR A 214 1.88 1.81 12.08
C THR A 214 3.33 1.34 12.02
N VAL A 215 3.67 0.24 12.70
CA VAL A 215 5.03 -0.32 12.71
C VAL A 215 5.43 -0.81 11.32
N VAL A 216 4.53 -1.51 10.62
CA VAL A 216 4.72 -1.95 9.24
C VAL A 216 5.02 -0.75 8.33
N ALA A 217 4.19 0.29 8.38
CA ALA A 217 4.37 1.50 7.57
C ALA A 217 5.70 2.19 7.89
N LEU A 218 6.09 2.27 9.17
CA LEU A 218 7.38 2.79 9.58
C LEU A 218 8.55 1.98 8.96
N VAL A 219 8.50 0.65 9.04
CA VAL A 219 9.53 -0.23 8.47
C VAL A 219 9.64 -0.01 6.96
N MET A 220 8.51 0.03 6.24
CA MET A 220 8.50 0.31 4.80
C MET A 220 9.11 1.67 4.47
N THR A 221 8.80 2.71 5.25
CA THR A 221 9.39 4.04 5.09
C THR A 221 10.89 4.04 5.35
N LEU A 222 11.36 3.36 6.39
CA LEU A 222 12.79 3.23 6.68
C LEU A 222 13.54 2.51 5.55
N LEU A 223 12.95 1.47 4.94
CA LEU A 223 13.50 0.80 3.77
C LEU A 223 13.59 1.73 2.55
N ALA A 224 12.58 2.56 2.33
CA ALA A 224 12.59 3.56 1.26
C ALA A 224 13.64 4.67 1.51
N ILE A 225 13.78 5.14 2.75
CA ILE A 225 14.82 6.10 3.15
C ILE A 225 16.21 5.48 2.94
N HIS A 226 16.40 4.22 3.34
CA HIS A 226 17.63 3.50 3.10
C HIS A 226 17.94 3.41 1.60
N ARG A 227 16.93 3.08 0.78
CA ARG A 227 17.06 3.06 -0.69
C ARG A 227 17.48 4.42 -1.25
N PHE A 228 16.86 5.50 -0.77
CA PHE A 228 17.19 6.86 -1.15
C PHE A 228 18.65 7.20 -0.82
N HIS A 229 19.13 6.84 0.38
CA HIS A 229 20.53 7.03 0.75
C HIS A 229 21.50 6.25 -0.13
N LEU A 230 21.18 5.00 -0.50
CA LEU A 230 21.98 4.24 -1.45
C LEU A 230 22.01 4.89 -2.83
N ALA A 231 20.87 5.40 -3.31
CA ALA A 231 20.78 6.11 -4.58
C ALA A 231 21.64 7.38 -4.59
N ARG A 232 21.62 8.16 -3.50
CA ARG A 232 22.49 9.35 -3.34
C ARG A 232 23.98 9.01 -3.38
N LYS A 233 24.37 7.82 -2.92
CA LYS A 233 25.75 7.33 -2.97
C LYS A 233 26.11 6.70 -4.33
N GLY A 234 25.19 6.67 -5.30
CA GLY A 234 25.38 5.99 -6.58
C GLY A 234 25.42 4.46 -6.47
N VAL A 235 25.04 3.89 -5.33
CA VAL A 235 25.06 2.44 -5.10
C VAL A 235 23.85 1.82 -5.76
N GLN A 236 24.09 0.92 -6.72
CA GLN A 236 23.04 0.13 -7.32
C GLN A 236 22.59 -0.98 -6.38
N VAL A 237 21.28 -1.08 -6.21
CA VAL A 237 20.67 -2.14 -5.41
C VAL A 237 20.36 -3.32 -6.33
N PRO A 238 20.92 -4.50 -6.08
CA PRO A 238 20.70 -5.65 -6.94
C PRO A 238 19.26 -6.16 -6.82
N THR A 239 18.86 -6.93 -7.83
CA THR A 239 17.67 -7.77 -7.77
C THR A 239 17.86 -8.88 -6.72
N LEU A 240 16.78 -9.52 -6.28
CA LEU A 240 16.81 -10.46 -5.16
C LEU A 240 17.82 -11.60 -5.35
N PHE A 241 18.02 -12.06 -6.59
CA PHE A 241 18.97 -13.12 -6.93
C PHE A 241 20.22 -12.63 -7.69
N GLY A 242 20.40 -11.32 -7.88
CA GLY A 242 21.48 -10.77 -8.69
C GLY A 242 22.89 -11.08 -8.17
N GLN A 243 23.06 -11.20 -6.84
CA GLN A 243 24.35 -11.51 -6.23
C GLN A 243 24.80 -12.96 -6.48
N LEU A 244 23.86 -13.92 -6.48
CA LEU A 244 24.16 -15.32 -6.77
C LEU A 244 24.66 -15.51 -8.21
N GLU A 245 24.13 -14.72 -9.14
CA GLU A 245 24.54 -14.75 -10.54
C GLU A 245 25.95 -14.18 -10.75
N SER A 246 26.33 -13.13 -10.01
CA SER A 246 27.70 -12.60 -10.05
C SER A 246 28.72 -13.60 -9.53
N THR A 247 28.42 -14.29 -8.42
CA THR A 247 29.33 -15.28 -7.82
C THR A 247 29.48 -16.52 -8.70
N ARG A 248 28.41 -16.95 -9.38
CA ARG A 248 28.46 -18.07 -10.33
C ARG A 248 29.29 -17.75 -11.57
N ARG A 249 29.32 -16.50 -12.03
CA ARG A 249 30.15 -16.09 -13.17
C ARG A 249 31.62 -16.00 -12.81
N SER A 250 31.96 -15.57 -11.59
CA SER A 250 33.35 -15.51 -11.13
C SER A 250 33.97 -16.87 -10.81
N SER A 251 33.17 -17.92 -10.60
CA SER A 251 33.69 -19.27 -10.33
C SER A 251 33.90 -20.12 -11.59
N VAL A 252 33.46 -19.64 -12.75
CA VAL A 252 33.58 -20.32 -14.05
C VAL A 252 34.65 -19.65 -14.94
N ALA A 253 35.09 -18.45 -14.56
CA ALA A 253 36.20 -17.72 -15.19
C ALA A 253 37.50 -18.02 -14.43
#